data_AF-A0AA39QME1-F1
#
_entry.id   AF-A0AA39QME1-F1
#
_cell.length_a   1.000
_cell.length_b   1.000
_cell.length_c   1.000
_cell.angle_alpha   90.00
_cell.angle_beta   90.00
_cell.angle_gamma   90.00
#
_symmetry.space_group_name_H-M   'P 1'
#
loop_
_entity.id
_entity.type
_entity.pdbx_description
1 polymer ?
#
loop_
_entity_poly.entity_id
_entity_poly.type
_entity_poly.pdbx_seq_one_letter_code
_entity_poly.pdbx_strand_id
1 'polypeptide(L)'
;MSRTNGRPEPEVIMNYVDGFSYSKGKMDEAFRPGGILEKGPVKPVKDSSVTAIKKDDIDIIVNEFELTRAQAEKVLVQHQGDVVAALKALITV
;
A
#
# COMPACT_ATOMS: atom_id res chain seq x y z
N MET A 1 -13.05 -24.31 41.27
CA MET A 1 -11.92 -23.40 41.51
C MET A 1 -10.87 -23.68 40.45
N SER A 2 -10.63 -22.74 39.54
CA SER A 2 -9.66 -22.92 38.46
C SER A 2 -8.24 -22.78 39.01
N ARG A 3 -7.38 -23.78 38.78
CA ARG A 3 -5.97 -23.78 39.20
C ARG A 3 -5.13 -23.21 38.06
N THR A 4 -4.93 -21.91 38.03
CA THR A 4 -4.03 -21.25 37.06
C THR A 4 -2.78 -20.75 37.78
N ASN A 5 -1.59 -21.02 37.22
CA ASN A 5 -0.29 -20.73 37.80
C ASN A 5 0.11 -19.25 37.66
N GLY A 6 -0.82 -18.31 37.82
CA GLY A 6 -0.57 -16.88 37.64
C GLY A 6 -0.26 -16.46 36.20
N ARG A 7 -0.44 -17.36 35.21
CA ARG A 7 -0.36 -16.99 33.79
C ARG A 7 -1.63 -16.22 33.43
N PRO A 8 -1.53 -14.94 33.01
CA PRO A 8 -2.69 -14.23 32.48
C PRO A 8 -3.24 -14.99 31.25
N GLU A 9 -4.55 -14.92 31.04
CA GLU A 9 -5.20 -15.54 29.88
C GLU A 9 -4.46 -15.13 28.59
N PRO A 10 -4.19 -16.06 27.66
CA PRO A 10 -3.52 -15.73 26.41
C PRO A 10 -4.24 -14.58 25.71
N GLU A 11 -3.52 -13.50 25.39
CA GLU A 11 -4.07 -12.42 24.60
C GLU A 11 -4.43 -12.95 23.21
N VAL A 12 -5.72 -13.01 22.90
CA VAL A 12 -6.20 -13.39 21.58
C VAL A 12 -6.14 -12.15 20.69
N ILE A 13 -5.08 -12.07 19.88
CA ILE A 13 -4.79 -10.93 18.99
C ILE A 13 -5.94 -10.67 18.00
N MET A 14 -6.70 -11.71 17.62
CA MET A 14 -7.91 -11.58 16.80
C MET A 14 -8.82 -12.80 16.95
N ASN A 15 -10.06 -12.59 17.39
CA ASN A 15 -11.11 -13.59 17.27
C ASN A 15 -11.65 -13.53 15.84
N TYR A 16 -11.40 -14.56 15.03
CA TYR A 16 -12.08 -14.69 13.74
C TYR A 16 -13.56 -14.96 14.03
N VAL A 17 -14.42 -13.97 13.75
CA VAL A 17 -15.89 -14.12 13.77
C VAL A 17 -16.34 -14.78 12.47
N ASP A 18 -15.70 -15.88 12.07
CA ASP A 18 -16.16 -16.67 10.92
C ASP A 18 -17.24 -17.69 11.33
N GLY A 19 -17.53 -17.79 12.64
CA GLY A 19 -18.60 -18.62 13.19
C GLY A 19 -18.47 -20.09 12.81
N PHE A 20 -17.26 -20.56 12.44
CA PHE A 20 -17.03 -21.87 11.82
C PHE A 20 -17.95 -22.18 10.62
N SER A 21 -18.47 -21.14 9.97
CA SER A 21 -19.47 -21.26 8.92
C SER A 21 -18.84 -21.08 7.55
N TYR A 22 -18.41 -22.19 6.97
CA TYR A 22 -18.00 -22.23 5.57
C TYR A 22 -19.23 -22.03 4.68
N SER A 23 -19.39 -20.84 4.10
CA SER A 23 -20.41 -20.60 3.07
C SER A 23 -19.93 -21.22 1.76
N LYS A 24 -20.37 -22.46 1.49
CA LYS A 24 -20.04 -23.18 0.24
C LYS A 24 -20.32 -22.32 -1.00
N GLY A 25 -21.42 -21.55 -1.01
CA GLY A 25 -21.74 -20.66 -2.13
C GLY A 25 -20.69 -19.57 -2.37
N LYS A 26 -20.19 -18.92 -1.30
CA LYS A 26 -19.11 -17.93 -1.41
C LYS A 26 -17.79 -18.56 -1.85
N MET A 27 -17.51 -19.78 -1.40
CA MET A 27 -16.34 -20.54 -1.88
C MET A 27 -16.46 -20.86 -3.36
N ASP A 28 -17.58 -21.46 -3.79
CA ASP A 28 -17.84 -21.77 -5.20
C ASP A 28 -17.74 -20.50 -6.07
N GLU A 29 -18.22 -19.35 -5.59
CA GLU A 29 -18.12 -18.07 -6.29
C GLU A 29 -16.69 -17.52 -6.36
N ALA A 30 -15.89 -17.68 -5.30
CA ALA A 30 -14.48 -17.30 -5.31
C ALA A 30 -13.64 -18.13 -6.29
N PHE A 31 -14.00 -19.40 -6.51
CA PHE A 31 -13.33 -20.34 -7.42
C PHE A 31 -13.91 -20.38 -8.84
N ARG A 32 -15.00 -19.65 -9.14
CA ARG A 32 -15.52 -19.56 -10.51
C ARG A 32 -14.46 -18.96 -11.44
N PRO A 33 -14.47 -19.30 -12.74
CA PRO A 33 -13.61 -18.64 -13.73
C PRO A 33 -13.80 -17.12 -13.68
N GLY A 34 -12.71 -16.37 -13.48
CA GLY A 34 -12.68 -14.92 -13.27
C GLY A 34 -12.99 -14.46 -11.84
N GLY A 35 -13.14 -15.39 -10.89
CA GLY A 35 -13.35 -15.16 -9.47
C GLY A 35 -12.13 -14.57 -8.76
N ILE A 36 -12.32 -14.18 -7.51
CA ILE A 36 -11.30 -13.42 -6.75
C ILE A 36 -10.03 -14.21 -6.46
N LEU A 37 -10.09 -15.55 -6.43
CA LEU A 37 -8.90 -16.39 -6.23
C LEU A 37 -8.09 -16.60 -7.52
N GLU A 38 -8.73 -16.48 -8.68
CA GLU A 38 -8.04 -16.58 -9.99
C GLU A 38 -7.47 -15.22 -10.42
N LYS A 39 -8.18 -14.13 -10.10
CA LYS A 39 -7.65 -12.78 -10.25
C LYS A 39 -6.61 -12.52 -9.17
N GLY A 40 -5.34 -12.71 -9.51
CA GLY A 40 -4.23 -12.25 -8.69
C GLY A 40 -4.42 -10.77 -8.28
N PRO A 41 -3.79 -10.34 -7.17
CA PRO A 41 -3.99 -8.99 -6.64
C PRO A 41 -3.83 -7.97 -7.77
N VAL A 42 -4.86 -7.11 -7.93
CA VAL A 42 -4.85 -6.06 -8.94
C VAL A 42 -3.61 -5.22 -8.67
N LYS A 43 -2.58 -5.37 -9.51
CA LYS A 43 -1.38 -4.56 -9.40
C LYS A 43 -1.82 -3.11 -9.51
N PRO A 44 -1.43 -2.23 -8.58
CA PRO A 44 -1.76 -0.83 -8.70
C PRO A 44 -1.30 -0.36 -10.08
N VAL A 45 -2.21 0.27 -10.82
CA VAL A 45 -1.91 0.81 -12.14
C VAL A 45 -0.76 1.79 -11.95
N LYS A 46 0.41 1.43 -12.47
CA LYS A 46 1.57 2.31 -12.44
C LYS A 46 1.25 3.47 -13.37
N ASP A 47 1.01 4.65 -12.80
CA ASP A 47 0.70 5.85 -13.57
C ASP A 47 1.78 6.06 -14.64
N SER A 48 1.35 6.06 -15.90
CA SER A 48 2.26 6.14 -17.06
C SER A 48 3.01 7.48 -17.12
N SER A 49 2.52 8.49 -16.39
CA SER A 49 3.17 9.79 -16.21
C SER A 49 4.49 9.69 -15.44
N VAL A 50 4.68 8.66 -14.59
CA VAL A 50 5.95 8.45 -13.87
C VAL A 50 7.09 8.09 -14.82
N THR A 51 6.78 7.41 -15.93
CA THR A 51 7.79 6.99 -16.92
C THR A 51 8.39 8.16 -17.70
N ALA A 52 7.71 9.31 -17.74
CA ALA A 52 8.16 10.50 -18.46
C ALA A 52 9.12 11.39 -17.62
N ILE A 53 9.28 11.10 -16.33
CA ILE A 53 10.07 11.92 -15.41
C ILE A 53 11.53 11.47 -15.42
N LYS A 54 12.45 12.44 -15.44
CA LYS A 54 13.89 12.17 -15.43
C LYS A 54 14.30 11.62 -14.06
N LYS A 55 15.15 10.61 -14.07
CA LYS A 55 15.66 9.98 -12.84
C LYS A 55 16.51 10.94 -12.02
N ASP A 56 17.31 11.78 -12.69
CA ASP A 56 18.18 12.76 -12.03
C ASP A 56 17.38 13.77 -11.19
N ASP A 57 16.22 14.21 -11.71
CA ASP A 57 15.33 15.14 -11.00
C ASP A 57 14.74 14.50 -9.73
N ILE A 58 14.42 13.20 -9.78
CA ILE A 58 13.95 12.44 -8.63
C ILE A 58 15.07 12.32 -7.59
N ASP A 59 16.29 11.98 -8.04
CA ASP A 59 17.42 11.75 -7.15
C ASP A 59 17.85 13.04 -6.42
N ILE A 60 17.74 14.21 -7.08
CA ILE A 60 17.94 15.52 -6.41
C ILE A 60 16.96 15.69 -5.26
N ILE A 61 15.65 15.46 -5.49
CA ILE A 61 14.64 15.65 -4.44
C ILE A 61 14.83 14.64 -3.30
N VAL A 62 15.18 13.39 -3.61
CA VAL A 62 15.45 12.36 -2.60
C VAL A 62 16.63 12.76 -1.72
N ASN A 63 17.73 13.23 -2.32
CA ASN A 63 18.95 13.55 -1.58
C ASN A 63 18.83 14.85 -0.78
N GLU A 64 18.20 15.88 -1.34
CA GLU A 64 18.15 17.22 -0.71
C GLU A 64 17.02 17.36 0.31
N PHE A 65 15.90 16.65 0.13
CA PHE A 65 14.73 16.75 1.03
C PHE A 65 14.48 15.47 1.84
N GLU A 66 15.37 14.47 1.72
CA GLU A 66 15.29 13.17 2.39
C GLU A 66 13.93 12.47 2.20
N LEU A 67 13.29 12.72 1.07
CA LEU A 67 12.01 12.10 0.72
C LEU A 67 12.23 10.69 0.19
N THR A 68 11.26 9.80 0.45
CA THR A 68 11.26 8.51 -0.23
C THR A 68 11.11 8.71 -1.74
N ARG A 69 11.69 7.81 -2.55
CA ARG A 69 11.59 7.89 -4.01
C ARG A 69 10.15 8.02 -4.51
N ALA A 70 9.20 7.32 -3.88
CA ALA A 70 7.78 7.39 -4.22
C ALA A 70 7.17 8.78 -3.93
N GLN A 71 7.60 9.45 -2.86
CA GLN A 71 7.17 10.82 -2.56
C GLN A 71 7.77 11.81 -3.55
N ALA A 72 9.06 11.69 -3.87
CA ALA A 72 9.73 12.53 -4.87
C ALA A 72 9.07 12.42 -6.26
N GLU A 73 8.80 11.19 -6.71
CA GLU A 73 8.07 10.92 -7.95
C GLU A 73 6.68 11.58 -7.94
N LYS A 74 5.93 11.43 -6.84
CA LYS A 74 4.59 12.03 -6.70
C LYS A 74 4.63 13.55 -6.82
N VAL A 75 5.58 14.21 -6.16
CA VAL A 75 5.73 15.68 -6.23
C VAL A 75 6.06 16.11 -7.65
N LEU A 76 6.98 15.42 -8.34
CA LEU A 76 7.30 15.74 -9.72
C LEU A 76 6.13 15.52 -10.68
N VAL A 77 5.33 14.45 -10.51
CA VAL A 77 4.12 14.23 -11.31
C VAL A 77 3.13 15.38 -11.14
N GLN A 78 2.94 15.88 -9.91
CA GLN A 78 2.03 16.99 -9.62
C GLN A 78 2.45 18.29 -10.32
N HIS A 79 3.76 18.48 -10.51
CA HIS A 79 4.34 19.64 -11.18
C HIS A 79 4.77 19.35 -12.63
N GLN A 80 4.19 18.33 -13.26
CA GLN A 80 4.43 17.96 -14.67
C GLN A 80 5.92 17.75 -15.03
N GLY A 81 6.73 17.33 -14.06
CA GLY A 81 8.17 17.12 -14.22
C GLY A 81 9.02 18.39 -14.11
N ASP A 82 8.46 19.54 -13.73
CA ASP A 82 9.24 20.76 -13.46
C ASP A 82 9.88 20.68 -12.07
N VAL A 83 11.19 20.42 -12.03
CA VAL A 83 11.96 20.32 -10.79
C VAL A 83 11.98 21.64 -10.01
N VAL A 84 12.03 22.78 -10.69
CA VAL A 84 12.12 24.08 -10.02
C VAL A 84 10.79 24.43 -9.34
N ALA A 85 9.67 24.16 -10.02
CA ALA A 85 8.34 24.33 -9.44
C ALA A 85 8.13 23.37 -8.24
N ALA A 86 8.55 22.12 -8.37
CA ALA A 86 8.50 21.13 -7.30
C ALA A 86 9.32 21.55 -6.06
N LEU A 87 10.57 21.97 -6.27
CA LEU A 87 11.46 22.43 -5.20
C LEU A 87 10.90 23.67 -4.49
N LYS A 88 10.33 24.63 -5.24
CA LYS A 88 9.65 25.80 -4.67
C LYS A 88 8.45 25.40 -3.82
N ALA A 89 7.65 24.43 -4.29
CA ALA A 89 6.49 23.96 -3.52
C ALA A 89 6.91 23.31 -2.19
N LEU A 90 8.04 22.60 -2.15
CA LEU A 90 8.54 21.95 -0.93
C LEU A 90 9.06 22.91 0.14
N ILE A 91 9.55 24.10 -0.25
CA ILE A 91 10.09 25.10 0.70
C ILE A 91 9.05 26.14 1.16
N THR A 92 7.93 26.29 0.45
CA THR A 92 6.93 27.33 0.71
C THR A 92 5.82 26.85 1.65
N VAL A 93 6.13 25.93 2.56
CA VAL A 93 5.21 25.42 3.60
C VAL A 93 4.87 26.52 4.59
#